data_AF-A0A964NFV9-F1
#
_entry.id   AF-A0A964NFV9-F1
#
_cell.length_a   1.000
_cell.length_b   1.000
_cell.length_c   1.000
_cell.angle_alpha   90.00
_cell.angle_beta   90.00
_cell.angle_gamma   90.00
#
_symmetry.space_group_name_H-M   'P 1'
#
loop_
_entity.id
_entity.type
_entity.pdbx_description
1 polymer ?
#
loop_
_entity_poly.entity_id
_entity_poly.type
_entity_poly.pdbx_seq_one_letter_code
_entity_poly.pdbx_strand_id
1 'polypeptide(L)'
;MKTRDLGLSLLLLSCADTPDPSQGAGLKDPSAPILTGKADGHNGPLESGRLTNGERVTVDLSDRTLAFRLTSYGQTQVRLSLTATAGAVDPYLILEGPLPSHEGRVVAFHDDVGEKDRSSSLVATLIEPGAYRVHATTYALTQDEPSVAGKVTLSYVCEAACEAKTMSLGELIVALRADVGDATLRSLLESTVSTFFTDSETQAGVISQLDGLLGGTPLEGFPVVALSAIGTAQALLERPEAPVEAPAAETFVLDELLRERCSPQRSTLAPLHPSVPMLQTGSAPDYSIDDCRLQRAQDLARVLNNLALENGSEVIARVGAAETSFTTVEGVFQALIAAGHRVVVTNDRFFADFLGLSYRGVSVAAPVWLDTGLATTDGGTLSLPAPHSHHTIRIKGPLVDATLMFYLGVSGGVSFRAVAGERPTWTGGRTLYTYDSDADPDTVLTLMVTAARLRKRWAEEGRGLPAEGYGQLGVCNDSTAVMEYAVEGTVTLFPLAHAAVESPEGDADEITRILAALPSDLEGFDPVDASRRLRLTLPFEDLASLPFAGLRAAMLTLP
;
A
#
# COMPACT_ATOMS: atom_id res chain seq x y z
N MET A 1 9.42 14.22 26.61
CA MET A 1 8.75 14.91 25.49
C MET A 1 8.13 13.82 24.63
N LYS A 2 6.80 13.78 24.55
CA LYS A 2 6.04 12.67 23.95
C LYS A 2 5.77 12.98 22.46
N THR A 3 5.78 11.95 21.65
CA THR A 3 5.59 11.77 20.18
C THR A 3 4.44 12.52 19.47
N ARG A 4 3.89 13.62 20.02
CA ARG A 4 2.66 14.28 19.54
C ARG A 4 2.86 15.57 18.73
N ASP A 5 4.09 16.09 18.61
CA ASP A 5 4.37 17.32 17.84
C ASP A 5 4.92 17.04 16.42
N LEU A 6 4.93 15.77 16.02
CA LEU A 6 5.57 15.26 14.80
C LEU A 6 4.76 15.45 13.53
N GLY A 7 3.57 16.01 13.62
CA GLY A 7 2.71 16.06 12.47
C GLY A 7 2.92 17.29 11.60
N LEU A 8 2.89 18.49 12.18
CA LEU A 8 2.98 19.69 11.35
C LEU A 8 4.38 19.84 10.71
N SER A 9 5.36 19.27 11.42
CA SER A 9 6.69 18.78 11.02
C SER A 9 6.83 18.21 9.60
N LEU A 10 5.80 17.53 9.12
CA LEU A 10 5.85 16.66 7.95
C LEU A 10 5.56 17.38 6.64
N LEU A 11 5.17 18.65 6.63
CA LEU A 11 5.02 19.38 5.35
C LEU A 11 6.34 19.52 4.57
N LEU A 12 7.47 19.12 5.16
CA LEU A 12 8.79 19.33 4.58
C LEU A 12 9.70 18.09 4.42
N LEU A 13 9.68 17.02 5.23
CA LEU A 13 10.67 15.89 5.10
C LEU A 13 10.26 14.49 5.67
N SER A 14 9.14 13.89 5.22
CA SER A 14 8.86 12.42 5.17
C SER A 14 8.29 11.57 6.36
N CYS A 15 7.38 10.66 5.97
CA CYS A 15 6.90 9.35 6.49
C CYS A 15 6.41 9.16 7.95
N ALA A 16 5.13 8.80 8.08
CA ALA A 16 4.58 8.08 9.23
C ALA A 16 3.99 6.72 8.80
N ASP A 17 4.65 5.64 9.21
CA ASP A 17 3.96 4.36 9.47
C ASP A 17 3.55 4.41 10.96
N THR A 18 2.28 4.14 11.26
CA THR A 18 1.77 4.28 12.64
C THR A 18 2.45 3.29 13.58
N PRO A 19 2.97 3.72 14.74
CA PRO A 19 3.51 2.80 15.74
C PRO A 19 2.41 1.87 16.31
N ASP A 20 2.80 0.63 16.61
CA ASP A 20 2.02 -0.42 17.29
C ASP A 20 1.32 0.08 18.58
N PRO A 21 -0.03 0.16 18.62
CA PRO A 21 -0.79 0.51 19.81
C PRO A 21 -1.44 -0.73 20.44
N SER A 22 -0.66 -1.58 21.12
CA SER A 22 -1.22 -2.63 21.98
C SER A 22 -1.55 -2.10 23.39
N GLN A 23 -2.78 -1.59 23.60
CA GLN A 23 -3.53 -1.64 24.88
C GLN A 23 -4.88 -0.86 24.83
N GLY A 24 -6.04 -1.53 25.02
CA GLY A 24 -7.28 -0.84 25.43
C GLY A 24 -8.64 -1.51 25.21
N ALA A 25 -9.18 -2.06 26.31
CA ALA A 25 -10.56 -2.38 26.75
C ALA A 25 -11.81 -2.22 25.83
N GLY A 26 -12.66 -3.26 25.85
CA GLY A 26 -13.93 -3.36 25.12
C GLY A 26 -15.16 -2.71 25.78
N LEU A 27 -16.17 -2.45 24.94
CA LEU A 27 -17.48 -1.91 25.29
C LEU A 27 -18.60 -2.85 24.80
N LYS A 28 -19.67 -2.95 25.60
CA LYS A 28 -20.86 -3.79 25.38
C LYS A 28 -21.97 -3.04 24.65
N ASP A 29 -22.67 -3.79 23.80
CA ASP A 29 -23.81 -3.44 22.93
C ASP A 29 -25.19 -3.52 23.62
N PRO A 30 -26.20 -2.77 23.15
CA PRO A 30 -27.62 -3.10 23.31
C PRO A 30 -28.37 -3.37 21.98
N SER A 31 -28.54 -4.66 21.69
CA SER A 31 -29.68 -5.40 21.09
C SER A 31 -30.74 -4.71 20.18
N ALA A 32 -30.80 -5.19 18.94
CA ALA A 32 -31.99 -5.53 18.14
C ALA A 32 -31.78 -6.94 17.54
N PRO A 33 -32.81 -7.70 17.10
CA PRO A 33 -32.67 -9.13 16.82
C PRO A 33 -31.80 -9.39 15.59
N ILE A 34 -30.60 -9.91 15.84
CA ILE A 34 -29.62 -10.36 14.85
C ILE A 34 -30.04 -11.76 14.37
N LEU A 35 -29.95 -12.02 13.07
CA LEU A 35 -29.95 -13.37 12.49
C LEU A 35 -28.67 -14.10 12.95
N THR A 36 -28.56 -14.49 14.21
CA THR A 36 -27.50 -15.36 14.71
C THR A 36 -27.89 -16.81 14.49
N GLY A 37 -27.88 -17.26 13.23
CA GLY A 37 -27.77 -18.68 12.95
C GLY A 37 -26.37 -19.13 13.36
N LYS A 38 -26.26 -19.96 14.41
CA LYS A 38 -25.01 -20.64 14.72
C LYS A 38 -24.57 -21.43 13.50
N ALA A 39 -23.44 -21.06 12.91
CA ALA A 39 -22.79 -21.79 11.85
C ALA A 39 -22.24 -23.11 12.39
N ASP A 40 -23.08 -24.14 12.44
CA ASP A 40 -22.65 -25.51 12.62
C ASP A 40 -22.00 -25.98 11.29
N GLY A 41 -20.71 -25.69 11.15
CA GLY A 41 -19.75 -26.47 10.36
C GLY A 41 -19.79 -26.44 8.83
N HIS A 42 -20.87 -26.06 8.13
CA HIS A 42 -20.91 -26.27 6.66
C HIS A 42 -21.43 -25.17 5.73
N ASN A 43 -22.08 -24.08 6.17
CA ASN A 43 -22.74 -23.14 5.22
C ASN A 43 -22.47 -21.64 5.47
N GLY A 44 -21.27 -21.26 5.93
CA GLY A 44 -20.90 -19.83 5.95
C GLY A 44 -20.77 -19.26 4.53
N PRO A 45 -21.06 -17.97 4.30
CA PRO A 45 -20.87 -17.36 2.99
C PRO A 45 -19.40 -17.45 2.56
N LEU A 46 -19.16 -17.93 1.34
CA LEU A 46 -17.82 -18.04 0.79
C LEU A 46 -17.42 -16.69 0.18
N GLU A 47 -16.44 -16.01 0.77
CA GLU A 47 -15.83 -14.81 0.18
C GLU A 47 -15.24 -15.17 -1.18
N SER A 48 -15.84 -14.63 -2.24
CA SER A 48 -15.64 -15.00 -3.64
C SER A 48 -14.82 -13.97 -4.43
N GLY A 49 -14.50 -12.83 -3.81
CA GLY A 49 -13.63 -11.81 -4.39
C GLY A 49 -14.08 -10.38 -4.10
N ARG A 50 -13.47 -9.44 -4.84
CA ARG A 50 -13.80 -8.01 -4.83
C ARG A 50 -14.58 -7.67 -6.09
N LEU A 51 -15.61 -6.83 -5.97
CA LEU A 51 -16.31 -6.25 -7.12
C LEU A 51 -15.63 -4.97 -7.59
N THR A 52 -15.44 -4.85 -8.89
CA THR A 52 -14.89 -3.68 -9.59
C THR A 52 -15.97 -2.98 -10.40
N ASN A 53 -15.91 -1.65 -10.53
CA ASN A 53 -17.02 -0.90 -11.15
C ASN A 53 -17.27 -1.35 -12.61
N GLY A 54 -18.51 -1.71 -12.93
CA GLY A 54 -18.91 -2.25 -14.23
C GLY A 54 -18.73 -3.76 -14.39
N GLU A 55 -18.24 -4.45 -13.35
CA GLU A 55 -18.02 -5.88 -13.37
C GLU A 55 -19.31 -6.68 -13.46
N ARG A 56 -19.21 -7.82 -14.16
CA ARG A 56 -20.26 -8.84 -14.24
C ARG A 56 -19.66 -10.20 -13.89
N VAL A 57 -20.13 -10.78 -12.81
CA VAL A 57 -19.68 -12.09 -12.34
C VAL A 57 -20.81 -13.09 -12.51
N THR A 58 -20.56 -14.17 -13.26
CA THR A 58 -21.50 -15.29 -13.32
C THR A 58 -21.14 -16.31 -12.26
N VAL A 59 -22.11 -16.65 -11.41
CA VAL A 59 -21.92 -17.57 -10.30
C VAL A 59 -22.99 -18.64 -10.24
N ASP A 60 -22.64 -19.75 -9.59
CA ASP A 60 -23.53 -20.86 -9.33
C ASP A 60 -23.99 -20.80 -7.87
N LEU A 61 -25.31 -20.71 -7.64
CA LEU A 61 -25.92 -20.58 -6.32
C LEU A 61 -26.60 -21.88 -5.84
N SER A 62 -26.25 -23.03 -6.43
CA SER A 62 -27.01 -24.27 -6.24
C SER A 62 -27.14 -24.76 -4.80
N ASP A 63 -26.23 -24.37 -3.92
CA ASP A 63 -26.20 -24.83 -2.53
C ASP A 63 -25.51 -23.86 -1.57
N ARG A 64 -25.24 -22.62 -1.99
CA ARG A 64 -24.39 -21.71 -1.22
C ARG A 64 -24.72 -20.23 -1.44
N THR A 65 -24.41 -19.44 -0.42
CA THR A 65 -24.31 -17.98 -0.52
C THR A 65 -22.89 -17.60 -0.88
N LEU A 66 -22.74 -16.71 -1.86
CA LEU A 66 -21.44 -16.13 -2.21
C LEU A 66 -21.37 -14.70 -1.71
N ALA A 67 -20.25 -14.35 -1.10
CA ALA A 67 -19.97 -13.02 -0.60
C ALA A 67 -18.95 -12.31 -1.50
N PHE A 68 -19.18 -11.03 -1.76
CA PHE A 68 -18.24 -10.17 -2.48
C PHE A 68 -17.99 -8.89 -1.71
N ARG A 69 -16.74 -8.44 -1.67
CA ARG A 69 -16.37 -7.17 -1.04
C ARG A 69 -16.48 -6.00 -2.00
N LEU A 70 -16.94 -4.87 -1.47
CA LEU A 70 -16.81 -3.56 -2.09
C LEU A 70 -16.34 -2.54 -1.06
N THR A 71 -15.68 -1.49 -1.53
CA THR A 71 -15.20 -0.37 -0.69
C THR A 71 -16.15 0.81 -0.86
N SER A 72 -16.58 1.40 0.25
CA SER A 72 -17.20 2.73 0.24
C SER A 72 -16.21 3.79 0.70
N TYR A 73 -16.31 4.96 0.07
CA TYR A 73 -15.58 6.19 0.40
C TYR A 73 -16.44 7.20 1.18
N GLY A 74 -17.60 6.76 1.67
CA GLY A 74 -18.62 7.61 2.26
C GLY A 74 -19.48 8.30 1.19
N GLN A 75 -20.80 8.21 1.37
CA GLN A 75 -21.80 8.61 0.37
C GLN A 75 -21.68 7.87 -0.98
N THR A 76 -21.04 6.70 -1.01
CA THR A 76 -20.89 5.90 -2.24
C THR A 76 -22.26 5.40 -2.68
N GLN A 77 -22.68 5.71 -3.89
CA GLN A 77 -23.92 5.18 -4.45
C GLN A 77 -23.61 3.96 -5.30
N VAL A 78 -24.25 2.83 -4.98
CA VAL A 78 -24.06 1.56 -5.69
C VAL A 78 -25.37 1.05 -6.22
N ARG A 79 -25.32 0.43 -7.41
CA ARG A 79 -26.38 -0.37 -8.00
C ARG A 79 -25.87 -1.80 -8.17
N LEU A 80 -26.60 -2.74 -7.60
CA LEU A 80 -26.36 -4.17 -7.75
C LEU A 80 -27.56 -4.79 -8.47
N SER A 81 -27.28 -5.76 -9.33
CA SER A 81 -28.32 -6.55 -10.00
C SER A 81 -27.89 -8.01 -10.05
N LEU A 82 -28.78 -8.91 -9.66
CA LEU A 82 -28.57 -10.36 -9.70
C LEU A 82 -29.65 -10.96 -10.60
N THR A 83 -29.24 -11.50 -11.75
CA THR A 83 -30.19 -12.00 -12.76
C THR A 83 -29.96 -13.48 -12.99
N ALA A 84 -31.01 -14.30 -12.90
CA ALA A 84 -30.93 -15.71 -13.25
C ALA A 84 -30.57 -15.89 -14.74
N THR A 85 -29.50 -16.64 -15.02
CA THR A 85 -29.07 -16.98 -16.39
C THR A 85 -29.31 -18.44 -16.75
N ALA A 86 -29.48 -19.31 -15.75
CA ALA A 86 -29.89 -20.69 -15.95
C ALA A 86 -30.61 -21.24 -14.70
N GLY A 87 -31.58 -22.13 -14.92
CA GLY A 87 -32.35 -22.77 -13.85
C GLY A 87 -33.56 -21.98 -13.39
N ALA A 88 -34.17 -22.44 -12.29
CA ALA A 88 -35.30 -21.78 -11.64
C ALA A 88 -34.91 -21.14 -10.30
N VAL A 89 -33.69 -20.60 -10.25
CA VAL A 89 -33.19 -19.83 -9.11
C VAL A 89 -34.04 -18.59 -8.90
N ASP A 90 -34.33 -18.33 -7.63
CA ASP A 90 -34.99 -17.14 -7.12
C ASP A 90 -33.92 -16.24 -6.45
N PRO A 91 -33.32 -15.30 -7.18
CA PRO A 91 -32.12 -14.60 -6.73
C PRO A 91 -32.42 -13.60 -5.62
N TYR A 92 -31.58 -13.57 -4.60
CA TYR A 92 -31.69 -12.66 -3.46
C TYR A 92 -30.36 -11.94 -3.22
N LEU A 93 -30.44 -10.62 -2.98
CA LEU A 93 -29.29 -9.78 -2.67
C LEU A 93 -29.38 -9.26 -1.25
N ILE A 94 -28.26 -9.33 -0.52
CA ILE A 94 -28.07 -8.66 0.77
C ILE A 94 -26.81 -7.81 0.67
N LEU A 95 -26.88 -6.57 1.14
CA LEU A 95 -25.75 -5.68 1.29
C LEU A 95 -25.56 -5.40 2.78
N GLU A 96 -24.40 -5.74 3.32
CA GLU A 96 -24.03 -5.47 4.71
C GLU A 96 -22.80 -4.56 4.80
N GLY A 97 -22.70 -3.78 5.87
CA GLY A 97 -21.52 -2.99 6.19
C GLY A 97 -21.84 -1.70 6.97
N PRO A 98 -20.79 -0.91 7.32
CA PRO A 98 -19.38 -1.28 7.16
C PRO A 98 -18.98 -2.47 8.05
N LEU A 99 -17.90 -3.18 7.69
CA LEU A 99 -17.38 -4.36 8.38
C LEU A 99 -16.16 -3.99 9.26
N PRO A 100 -16.33 -3.60 10.53
CA PRO A 100 -15.21 -3.26 11.40
C PRO A 100 -14.37 -4.46 11.85
N SER A 101 -14.97 -5.67 11.94
CA SER A 101 -14.28 -6.87 12.47
C SER A 101 -15.00 -8.19 12.10
N HIS A 102 -15.34 -8.37 10.82
CA HIS A 102 -16.08 -9.51 10.19
C HIS A 102 -17.61 -9.45 10.17
N GLU A 103 -18.23 -8.83 11.17
CA GLU A 103 -19.69 -8.68 11.24
C GLU A 103 -20.12 -7.30 10.72
N GLY A 104 -21.15 -7.30 9.88
CA GLY A 104 -21.76 -6.08 9.33
C GLY A 104 -23.23 -6.01 9.66
N ARG A 105 -23.78 -4.80 9.69
CA ARG A 105 -25.23 -4.61 9.71
C ARG A 105 -25.77 -4.70 8.29
N VAL A 106 -26.92 -5.34 8.10
CA VAL A 106 -27.65 -5.26 6.83
C VAL A 106 -28.03 -3.80 6.56
N VAL A 107 -27.58 -3.30 5.40
CA VAL A 107 -27.80 -1.93 4.92
C VAL A 107 -28.98 -1.91 3.94
N ALA A 108 -29.02 -2.89 3.05
CA ALA A 108 -30.09 -3.06 2.07
C ALA A 108 -30.23 -4.55 1.72
N PHE A 109 -31.42 -4.96 1.28
CA PHE A 109 -31.64 -6.27 0.69
C PHE A 109 -32.75 -6.16 -0.36
N HIS A 110 -32.78 -7.10 -1.28
CA HIS A 110 -33.81 -7.15 -2.31
C HIS A 110 -34.01 -8.59 -2.79
N ASP A 111 -35.27 -8.98 -2.94
CA ASP A 111 -35.70 -10.28 -3.45
C ASP A 111 -35.96 -10.14 -4.95
N ASP A 112 -37.17 -9.79 -5.36
CA ASP A 112 -37.52 -9.68 -6.78
C ASP A 112 -37.93 -8.28 -7.22
N VAL A 113 -37.63 -7.94 -8.47
CA VAL A 113 -38.09 -6.67 -9.11
C VAL A 113 -39.59 -6.75 -9.45
N GLY A 114 -40.16 -7.95 -9.55
CA GLY A 114 -41.61 -8.18 -9.66
C GLY A 114 -41.97 -9.67 -9.59
N GLU A 115 -43.26 -10.00 -9.39
CA GLU A 115 -43.77 -11.38 -9.13
C GLU A 115 -43.37 -12.46 -10.15
N LYS A 116 -42.84 -12.07 -11.32
CA LYS A 116 -42.40 -12.99 -12.38
C LYS A 116 -40.95 -12.79 -12.80
N ASP A 117 -40.32 -11.71 -12.34
CA ASP A 117 -38.95 -11.37 -12.70
C ASP A 117 -38.03 -12.00 -11.67
N ARG A 118 -37.36 -13.09 -12.08
CA ARG A 118 -36.31 -13.77 -11.32
C ARG A 118 -35.02 -12.95 -11.34
N SER A 119 -35.12 -11.73 -10.86
CA SER A 119 -34.01 -10.80 -10.78
C SER A 119 -34.16 -9.94 -9.54
N SER A 120 -33.06 -9.82 -8.81
CA SER A 120 -32.92 -8.91 -7.70
C SER A 120 -32.16 -7.66 -8.14
N SER A 121 -32.58 -6.47 -7.71
CA SER A 121 -31.77 -5.27 -7.89
C SER A 121 -31.94 -4.31 -6.73
N LEU A 122 -30.82 -3.78 -6.24
CA LEU A 122 -30.83 -2.76 -5.20
C LEU A 122 -29.99 -1.55 -5.63
N VAL A 123 -30.45 -0.38 -5.21
CA VAL A 123 -29.68 0.87 -5.24
C VAL A 123 -29.52 1.32 -3.80
N ALA A 124 -28.29 1.53 -3.35
CA ALA A 124 -27.99 1.91 -1.97
C ALA A 124 -26.96 3.04 -1.92
N THR A 125 -27.11 3.93 -0.93
CA THR A 125 -26.10 4.93 -0.58
C THR A 125 -25.39 4.50 0.69
N LEU A 126 -24.10 4.26 0.57
CA LEU A 126 -23.21 3.79 1.64
C LEU A 126 -22.68 5.02 2.37
N ILE A 127 -23.31 5.35 3.49
CA ILE A 127 -23.07 6.60 4.21
C ILE A 127 -21.66 6.66 4.80
N GLU A 128 -21.20 5.55 5.38
CA GLU A 128 -19.93 5.45 6.07
C GLU A 128 -18.84 4.86 5.16
N PRO A 129 -17.61 5.39 5.17
CA PRO A 129 -16.49 4.74 4.49
C PRO A 129 -16.18 3.39 5.15
N GLY A 130 -15.73 2.42 4.37
CA GLY A 130 -15.37 1.09 4.90
C GLY A 130 -15.60 -0.06 3.92
N ALA A 131 -15.38 -1.28 4.41
CA ALA A 131 -15.69 -2.49 3.66
C ALA A 131 -17.18 -2.79 3.78
N TYR A 132 -17.82 -3.10 2.66
CA TYR A 132 -19.15 -3.66 2.61
C TYR A 132 -19.09 -5.02 1.92
N ARG A 133 -20.06 -5.87 2.21
CA ARG A 133 -20.18 -7.20 1.61
C ARG A 133 -21.53 -7.36 0.94
N VAL A 134 -21.50 -7.84 -0.28
CA VAL A 134 -22.65 -8.23 -1.09
C VAL A 134 -22.79 -9.73 -1.00
N HIS A 135 -23.91 -10.20 -0.48
CA HIS A 135 -24.29 -11.59 -0.55
C HIS A 135 -25.17 -11.81 -1.77
N ALA A 136 -24.69 -12.63 -2.70
CA ALA A 136 -25.49 -13.20 -3.77
C ALA A 136 -25.97 -14.59 -3.31
N THR A 137 -27.28 -14.72 -3.11
CA THR A 137 -27.89 -15.96 -2.61
C THR A 137 -29.24 -16.20 -3.29
N THR A 138 -29.98 -17.19 -2.83
CA THR A 138 -31.36 -17.45 -3.25
C THR A 138 -32.31 -17.17 -2.10
N TYR A 139 -33.54 -16.79 -2.38
CA TYR A 139 -34.54 -16.54 -1.35
C TYR A 139 -34.74 -17.75 -0.44
N ALA A 140 -34.86 -18.95 -1.04
CA ALA A 140 -35.00 -20.22 -0.33
C ALA A 140 -33.87 -20.44 0.70
N LEU A 141 -32.61 -20.17 0.35
CA LEU A 141 -31.48 -20.31 1.28
C LEU A 141 -31.59 -19.36 2.48
N THR A 142 -32.24 -18.19 2.33
CA THR A 142 -32.45 -17.27 3.45
C THR A 142 -33.58 -17.69 4.40
N GLN A 143 -34.44 -18.63 3.96
CA GLN A 143 -35.55 -19.19 4.72
C GLN A 143 -35.25 -20.59 5.27
N ASP A 144 -34.00 -21.06 5.17
CA ASP A 144 -33.60 -22.44 5.46
C ASP A 144 -34.38 -23.48 4.62
N GLU A 145 -34.81 -23.11 3.42
CA GLU A 145 -35.52 -23.97 2.47
C GLU A 145 -34.56 -24.58 1.42
N PRO A 146 -34.89 -25.76 0.86
CA PRO A 146 -34.12 -26.35 -0.23
C PRO A 146 -34.04 -25.42 -1.45
N SER A 147 -32.82 -25.02 -1.83
CA SER A 147 -32.57 -24.21 -3.02
C SER A 147 -32.70 -25.01 -4.31
N VAL A 148 -33.13 -24.35 -5.38
CA VAL A 148 -33.05 -24.89 -6.73
C VAL A 148 -31.71 -24.53 -7.34
N ALA A 149 -31.03 -25.51 -7.92
CA ALA A 149 -29.79 -25.30 -8.66
C ALA A 149 -29.94 -24.28 -9.80
N GLY A 150 -29.02 -23.34 -9.90
CA GLY A 150 -29.04 -22.34 -10.96
C GLY A 150 -27.85 -21.40 -10.96
N LYS A 151 -27.68 -20.75 -12.12
CA LYS A 151 -26.63 -19.74 -12.33
C LYS A 151 -27.26 -18.37 -12.38
N VAL A 152 -26.56 -17.41 -11.80
CA VAL A 152 -26.93 -16.00 -11.82
C VAL A 152 -25.76 -15.16 -12.31
N THR A 153 -26.06 -13.98 -12.84
CA THR A 153 -25.08 -12.95 -13.11
C THR A 153 -25.27 -11.80 -12.15
N LEU A 154 -24.27 -11.55 -11.31
CA LEU A 154 -24.15 -10.38 -10.48
C LEU A 154 -23.51 -9.25 -11.30
N SER A 155 -24.18 -8.11 -11.39
CA SER A 155 -23.64 -6.87 -11.96
C SER A 155 -23.48 -5.83 -10.86
N TYR A 156 -22.35 -5.11 -10.87
CA TYR A 156 -22.07 -4.02 -9.95
C TYR A 156 -21.75 -2.74 -10.72
N VAL A 157 -22.43 -1.66 -10.37
CA VAL A 157 -22.15 -0.32 -10.87
C VAL A 157 -22.05 0.61 -9.68
N CYS A 158 -20.95 1.33 -9.57
CA CYS A 158 -20.85 2.48 -8.70
C CYS A 158 -21.27 3.73 -9.47
N GLU A 159 -22.29 4.42 -8.96
CA GLU A 159 -22.95 5.55 -9.61
C GLU A 159 -22.40 6.90 -9.14
N ALA A 160 -21.92 6.99 -7.89
CA ALA A 160 -21.36 8.21 -7.32
C ALA A 160 -20.39 7.91 -6.17
N ALA A 161 -19.42 8.81 -5.94
CA ALA A 161 -18.40 8.71 -4.89
C ALA A 161 -17.69 7.33 -4.87
N CYS A 162 -17.24 6.92 -6.05
CA CYS A 162 -16.63 5.63 -6.34
C CYS A 162 -15.14 5.55 -6.08
N GLU A 163 -14.54 6.67 -5.72
CA GLU A 163 -13.12 6.82 -5.45
C GLU A 163 -12.94 7.69 -4.23
N ALA A 164 -11.83 7.49 -3.52
CA ALA A 164 -11.43 8.37 -2.44
C ALA A 164 -11.29 9.80 -2.98
N LYS A 165 -11.93 10.74 -2.29
CA LYS A 165 -11.74 12.16 -2.61
C LYS A 165 -10.28 12.52 -2.35
N THR A 166 -9.72 13.28 -3.29
CA THR A 166 -8.40 13.88 -3.17
C THR A 166 -8.54 15.40 -3.23
N MET A 167 -7.73 16.13 -2.47
CA MET A 167 -7.52 17.56 -2.62
C MET A 167 -6.04 17.87 -2.83
N SER A 168 -5.73 18.95 -3.52
CA SER A 168 -4.37 19.48 -3.64
C SER A 168 -3.87 20.09 -2.32
N LEU A 169 -2.55 20.23 -2.20
CA LEU A 169 -1.96 20.96 -1.07
C LEU A 169 -2.46 22.41 -0.98
N GLY A 170 -2.69 23.08 -2.11
CA GLY A 170 -3.25 24.44 -2.13
C GLY A 170 -4.66 24.51 -1.54
N GLU A 171 -5.53 23.56 -1.90
CA GLU A 171 -6.87 23.44 -1.32
C GLU A 171 -6.82 23.16 0.18
N LEU A 172 -5.90 22.32 0.64
CA LEU A 172 -5.65 22.09 2.06
C LEU A 172 -5.31 23.41 2.78
N ILE A 173 -4.37 24.19 2.25
CA ILE A 173 -3.96 25.45 2.88
C ILE A 173 -5.14 26.43 2.98
N VAL A 174 -5.94 26.57 1.92
CA VAL A 174 -7.15 27.41 1.95
C VAL A 174 -8.12 26.93 3.04
N ALA A 175 -8.34 25.61 3.15
CA ALA A 175 -9.23 25.05 4.16
C ALA A 175 -8.69 25.25 5.59
N LEU A 176 -7.40 25.05 5.81
CA LEU A 176 -6.76 25.28 7.11
C LEU A 176 -6.81 26.76 7.52
N ARG A 177 -6.59 27.70 6.58
CA ARG A 177 -6.74 29.14 6.84
C ARG A 177 -8.15 29.48 7.30
N ALA A 178 -9.16 28.91 6.65
CA ALA A 178 -10.56 29.10 7.04
C ALA A 178 -10.86 28.54 8.44
N ASP A 179 -10.23 27.43 8.82
CA ASP A 179 -10.46 26.74 10.09
C ASP A 179 -9.74 27.36 11.29
N VAL A 180 -8.46 27.69 11.15
CA VAL A 180 -7.62 28.14 12.28
C VAL A 180 -7.14 29.59 12.19
N GLY A 181 -7.36 30.25 11.05
CA GLY A 181 -6.89 31.60 10.78
C GLY A 181 -5.42 31.67 10.34
N ASP A 182 -5.10 32.68 9.55
CA ASP A 182 -3.79 32.87 8.91
C ASP A 182 -2.63 32.95 9.90
N ALA A 183 -2.79 33.72 10.99
CA ALA A 183 -1.74 33.91 11.98
C ALA A 183 -1.40 32.60 12.70
N THR A 184 -2.43 31.81 13.05
CA THR A 184 -2.25 30.49 13.69
C THR A 184 -1.56 29.53 12.74
N LEU A 185 -2.04 29.42 11.49
CA LEU A 185 -1.46 28.52 10.50
C LEU A 185 0.00 28.87 10.21
N ARG A 186 0.31 30.17 10.03
CA ARG A 186 1.68 30.65 9.81
C ARG A 186 2.59 30.30 10.98
N SER A 187 2.17 30.62 12.21
CA SER A 187 2.95 30.31 13.40
C SER A 187 3.22 28.81 13.55
N LEU A 188 2.22 27.97 13.25
CA LEU A 188 2.35 26.53 13.24
C LEU A 188 3.42 26.09 12.22
N LEU A 189 3.31 26.54 10.97
CA LEU A 189 4.23 26.16 9.89
C LEU A 189 5.66 26.66 10.14
N GLU A 190 5.85 27.92 10.54
CA GLU A 190 7.18 28.49 10.83
C GLU A 190 7.87 27.78 12.01
N SER A 191 7.13 27.49 13.09
CA SER A 191 7.67 26.73 14.23
C SER A 191 8.16 25.35 13.82
N THR A 192 7.45 24.73 12.88
CA THR A 192 7.87 23.48 12.25
C THR A 192 9.17 23.67 11.48
N VAL A 193 9.26 24.64 10.56
CA VAL A 193 10.47 24.80 9.73
C VAL A 193 11.71 24.95 10.62
N SER A 194 11.63 25.76 11.69
CA SER A 194 12.74 25.95 12.63
C SER A 194 13.15 24.71 13.42
N THR A 195 12.25 23.73 13.56
CA THR A 195 12.53 22.48 14.26
C THR A 195 13.29 21.49 13.36
N PHE A 196 13.05 21.54 12.05
CA PHE A 196 13.59 20.56 11.09
C PHE A 196 14.83 21.04 10.36
N PHE A 197 14.87 22.30 9.96
CA PHE A 197 16.01 22.82 9.23
C PHE A 197 16.94 23.53 10.20
N THR A 198 18.02 22.83 10.55
CA THR A 198 19.10 23.39 11.37
C THR A 198 19.99 24.35 10.56
N ASP A 199 20.06 24.14 9.25
CA ASP A 199 20.72 25.05 8.31
C ASP A 199 19.83 26.25 7.97
N SER A 200 20.39 27.45 8.16
CA SER A 200 19.66 28.71 8.00
C SER A 200 19.32 29.03 6.54
N GLU A 201 20.13 28.57 5.58
CA GLU A 201 19.88 28.83 4.16
C GLU A 201 18.66 28.03 3.66
N THR A 202 18.64 26.73 3.99
CA THR A 202 17.52 25.84 3.70
C THR A 202 16.26 26.31 4.42
N GLN A 203 16.37 26.68 5.70
CA GLN A 203 15.25 27.24 6.46
C GLN A 203 14.68 28.49 5.77
N ALA A 204 15.54 29.43 5.34
CA ALA A 204 15.12 30.65 4.66
C ALA A 204 14.48 30.35 3.29
N GLY A 205 15.04 29.43 2.52
CA GLY A 205 14.48 28.98 1.24
C GLY A 205 13.08 28.39 1.39
N VAL A 206 12.89 27.56 2.41
CA VAL A 206 11.60 26.95 2.74
C VAL A 206 10.58 27.98 3.24
N ILE A 207 10.98 28.89 4.13
CA ILE A 207 10.09 29.97 4.62
C ILE A 207 9.65 30.87 3.46
N SER A 208 10.56 31.19 2.53
CA SER A 208 10.23 31.97 1.33
C SER A 208 9.17 31.28 0.46
N GLN A 209 9.32 29.97 0.23
CA GLN A 209 8.32 29.18 -0.49
C GLN A 209 6.98 29.14 0.27
N LEU A 210 7.02 29.02 1.60
CA LEU A 210 5.83 29.06 2.46
C LEU A 210 5.10 30.40 2.38
N ASP A 211 5.83 31.52 2.35
CA ASP A 211 5.24 32.86 2.16
C ASP A 211 4.52 32.95 0.80
N GLY A 212 5.09 32.36 -0.26
CA GLY A 212 4.44 32.25 -1.56
C GLY A 212 3.12 31.46 -1.50
N LEU A 213 3.14 30.31 -0.82
CA LEU A 213 1.97 29.45 -0.62
C LEU A 213 0.86 30.16 0.17
N LEU A 214 1.20 30.79 1.30
CA LEU A 214 0.25 31.54 2.13
C LEU A 214 -0.26 32.82 1.43
N GLY A 215 0.55 33.40 0.55
CA GLY A 215 0.20 34.53 -0.31
C GLY A 215 -0.79 34.19 -1.42
N GLY A 216 -1.16 32.91 -1.58
CA GLY A 216 -2.12 32.47 -2.59
C GLY A 216 -1.50 32.20 -3.97
N THR A 217 -0.17 32.10 -4.05
CA THR A 217 0.50 31.62 -5.27
C THR A 217 0.26 30.11 -5.35
N PRO A 218 -0.39 29.60 -6.42
CA PRO A 218 -0.48 28.17 -6.63
C PRO A 218 0.93 27.62 -6.81
N LEU A 219 1.44 26.91 -5.82
CA LEU A 219 2.70 26.19 -5.93
C LEU A 219 2.38 24.73 -6.23
N GLU A 220 2.23 24.42 -7.51
CA GLU A 220 2.46 23.06 -7.96
C GLU A 220 3.95 22.79 -7.81
N GLY A 221 4.34 21.88 -6.91
CA GLY A 221 5.76 21.66 -6.62
C GLY A 221 6.19 21.83 -5.17
N PHE A 222 5.32 22.25 -4.25
CA PHE A 222 5.78 22.51 -2.88
C PHE A 222 5.79 21.25 -1.98
N PRO A 223 6.86 21.01 -1.21
CA PRO A 223 8.18 21.64 -1.27
C PRO A 223 9.08 21.01 -2.35
N VAL A 224 9.93 21.82 -2.98
CA VAL A 224 11.00 21.33 -3.88
C VAL A 224 12.31 21.20 -3.12
N VAL A 225 12.94 20.03 -3.19
CA VAL A 225 14.25 19.72 -2.62
C VAL A 225 15.19 19.33 -3.76
N ALA A 226 16.40 19.88 -3.79
CA ALA A 226 17.40 19.46 -4.78
C ALA A 226 17.80 17.99 -4.57
N LEU A 227 17.91 17.21 -5.66
CA LEU A 227 18.33 15.81 -5.60
C LEU A 227 19.71 15.68 -4.90
N SER A 228 20.63 16.59 -5.19
CA SER A 228 21.94 16.65 -4.53
C SER A 228 21.87 16.93 -3.03
N ALA A 229 20.80 17.58 -2.56
CA ALA A 229 20.58 17.86 -1.15
C ALA A 229 19.93 16.67 -0.40
N ILE A 230 19.41 15.65 -1.11
CA ILE A 230 18.81 14.48 -0.45
C ILE A 230 19.82 13.83 0.47
N GLY A 231 21.07 13.64 0.03
CA GLY A 231 22.15 13.09 0.85
C GLY A 231 22.36 13.82 2.18
N THR A 232 22.21 15.15 2.19
CA THR A 232 22.32 15.96 3.42
C THR A 232 21.03 15.97 4.24
N ALA A 233 19.87 15.88 3.59
CA ALA A 233 18.58 15.74 4.26
C ALA A 233 18.42 14.37 4.95
N GLN A 234 19.24 13.37 4.62
CA GLN A 234 19.33 12.10 5.35
C GLN A 234 19.58 12.33 6.83
N ALA A 235 20.49 13.26 7.17
CA ALA A 235 20.76 13.67 8.55
C ALA A 235 19.54 14.24 9.31
N LEU A 236 18.47 14.64 8.61
CA LEU A 236 17.22 15.13 9.20
C LEU A 236 16.22 14.00 9.46
N LEU A 237 16.29 12.92 8.68
CA LEU A 237 15.63 11.64 8.96
C LEU A 237 16.34 10.90 10.10
N GLU A 238 17.62 11.23 10.31
CA GLU A 238 18.47 10.71 11.38
C GLU A 238 18.12 11.26 12.76
N ARG A 239 16.96 10.86 13.31
CA ARG A 239 16.81 10.91 14.76
C ARG A 239 17.61 9.76 15.37
N PRO A 240 18.32 9.97 16.49
CA PRO A 240 18.95 8.87 17.23
C PRO A 240 17.83 8.02 17.81
N GLU A 241 17.32 7.09 17.00
CA GLU A 241 16.48 6.03 17.50
C GLU A 241 17.32 5.18 18.44
N ALA A 242 16.66 4.61 19.44
CA ALA A 242 17.29 3.57 20.23
C ALA A 242 17.83 2.50 19.25
N PRO A 243 19.02 1.94 19.48
CA PRO A 243 19.54 0.87 18.65
C PRO A 243 18.46 -0.19 18.42
N VAL A 244 18.13 -0.47 17.15
CA VAL A 244 17.19 -1.54 16.83
C VAL A 244 17.88 -2.85 17.20
N GLU A 245 17.34 -3.54 18.21
CA GLU A 245 17.85 -4.83 18.61
C GLU A 245 17.62 -5.84 17.49
N ALA A 246 18.64 -6.65 17.19
CA ALA A 246 18.51 -7.69 16.20
C ALA A 246 17.39 -8.66 16.62
N PRO A 247 16.46 -9.02 15.71
CA PRO A 247 15.41 -9.97 16.03
C PRO A 247 15.98 -11.30 16.54
N ALA A 248 15.39 -11.82 17.61
CA ALA A 248 15.71 -13.16 18.11
C ALA A 248 15.24 -14.23 17.11
N ALA A 249 15.86 -15.41 17.15
CA ALA A 249 15.40 -16.56 16.38
C ALA A 249 13.97 -16.95 16.79
N GLU A 250 13.10 -17.19 15.81
CA GLU A 250 11.73 -17.62 16.02
C GLU A 250 11.43 -18.93 15.27
N THR A 251 10.72 -19.86 15.92
CA THR A 251 10.13 -21.03 15.26
C THR A 251 8.67 -20.74 14.95
N PHE A 252 8.31 -20.82 13.68
CA PHE A 252 6.95 -20.59 13.20
C PHE A 252 6.27 -21.90 12.83
N VAL A 253 5.04 -22.13 13.29
CA VAL A 253 4.22 -23.25 12.80
C VAL A 253 3.23 -22.70 11.77
N LEU A 254 3.43 -23.04 10.50
CA LEU A 254 2.70 -22.43 9.38
C LEU A 254 1.19 -22.65 9.50
N ASP A 255 0.75 -23.85 9.88
CA ASP A 255 -0.68 -24.16 10.07
C ASP A 255 -1.34 -23.28 11.15
N GLU A 256 -0.61 -22.98 12.23
CA GLU A 256 -1.11 -22.12 13.31
C GLU A 256 -1.21 -20.67 12.83
N LEU A 257 -0.17 -20.15 12.17
CA LEU A 257 -0.18 -18.79 11.61
C LEU A 257 -1.32 -18.56 10.60
N LEU A 258 -1.69 -19.60 9.84
CA LEU A 258 -2.68 -19.48 8.79
C LEU A 258 -4.12 -19.72 9.25
N ARG A 259 -4.32 -20.38 10.39
CA ARG A 259 -5.67 -20.70 10.94
C ARG A 259 -6.02 -19.90 12.17
N GLU A 260 -5.02 -19.50 12.95
CA GLU A 260 -5.21 -18.85 14.24
C GLU A 260 -4.96 -17.36 14.11
N ARG A 261 -5.98 -16.57 14.46
CA ARG A 261 -6.03 -15.09 14.48
C ARG A 261 -6.50 -14.47 13.16
N CYS A 262 -7.53 -13.63 13.28
CA CYS A 262 -8.01 -12.74 12.23
C CYS A 262 -8.20 -11.34 12.83
N SER A 263 -7.14 -10.84 13.46
CA SER A 263 -7.13 -9.56 14.18
C SER A 263 -5.90 -8.75 13.78
N PRO A 264 -5.77 -8.42 12.48
CA PRO A 264 -4.60 -7.75 11.96
C PRO A 264 -4.45 -6.35 12.52
N GLN A 265 -3.23 -5.86 12.52
CA GLN A 265 -2.97 -4.45 12.70
C GLN A 265 -3.30 -3.72 11.40
N ARG A 266 -4.40 -2.97 11.37
CA ARG A 266 -4.72 -2.13 10.21
C ARG A 266 -3.97 -0.81 10.26
N SER A 267 -3.65 -0.26 9.10
CA SER A 267 -3.20 1.13 8.99
C SER A 267 -4.27 2.06 9.57
N THR A 268 -3.84 3.12 10.24
CA THR A 268 -4.76 4.11 10.81
C THR A 268 -4.27 5.52 10.52
N LEU A 269 -5.22 6.46 10.51
CA LEU A 269 -4.92 7.89 10.44
C LEU A 269 -4.80 8.44 11.87
N ALA A 270 -3.72 9.16 12.14
CA ALA A 270 -3.49 9.83 13.41
C ALA A 270 -3.60 11.35 13.24
N PRO A 271 -4.24 12.09 14.17
CA PRO A 271 -4.21 13.55 14.16
C PRO A 271 -2.77 14.08 14.12
N LEU A 272 -2.55 14.99 13.19
CA LEU A 272 -1.24 15.57 12.92
C LEU A 272 -0.80 16.52 14.05
N HIS A 273 -1.70 17.39 14.47
CA HIS A 273 -1.43 18.36 15.52
C HIS A 273 -2.72 18.69 16.30
N PRO A 274 -2.66 18.88 17.64
CA PRO A 274 -3.85 19.12 18.45
C PRO A 274 -4.68 20.35 18.03
N SER A 275 -4.04 21.40 17.50
CA SER A 275 -4.74 22.62 17.04
C SER A 275 -5.43 22.46 15.68
N VAL A 276 -5.14 21.40 14.93
CA VAL A 276 -5.77 21.06 13.64
C VAL A 276 -6.14 19.58 13.63
N PRO A 277 -7.03 19.11 14.53
CA PRO A 277 -7.24 17.68 14.77
C PRO A 277 -7.82 16.93 13.55
N MET A 278 -8.42 17.66 12.61
CA MET A 278 -8.95 17.13 11.35
C MET A 278 -7.88 16.91 10.28
N LEU A 279 -6.68 17.50 10.46
CA LEU A 279 -5.51 17.20 9.65
C LEU A 279 -4.82 16.00 10.29
N GLN A 280 -4.67 14.94 9.53
CA GLN A 280 -4.19 13.64 9.96
C GLN A 280 -3.04 13.18 9.04
N THR A 281 -2.23 12.24 9.52
CA THR A 281 -1.19 11.54 8.76
C THR A 281 -1.33 10.03 8.92
N GLY A 282 -0.78 9.28 7.97
CA GLY A 282 -0.80 7.83 7.91
C GLY A 282 -1.48 7.32 6.65
N SER A 283 -1.69 6.01 6.58
CA SER A 283 -2.43 5.40 5.46
C SER A 283 -3.86 5.08 5.89
N ALA A 284 -4.84 5.41 5.04
CA ALA A 284 -6.18 4.88 5.20
C ALA A 284 -6.12 3.34 5.05
N PRO A 285 -6.79 2.56 5.91
CA PRO A 285 -6.79 1.12 5.79
C PRO A 285 -7.45 0.64 4.49
N ASP A 286 -6.85 -0.34 3.83
CA ASP A 286 -7.49 -1.02 2.70
C ASP A 286 -8.53 -2.03 3.21
N TYR A 287 -9.78 -1.59 3.16
CA TYR A 287 -10.93 -2.39 3.57
C TYR A 287 -11.34 -3.46 2.55
N SER A 288 -10.80 -3.41 1.33
CA SER A 288 -11.04 -4.46 0.34
C SER A 288 -10.35 -5.79 0.70
N ILE A 289 -9.41 -5.75 1.64
CA ILE A 289 -8.71 -6.92 2.20
C ILE A 289 -9.40 -7.31 3.51
N ASP A 290 -9.84 -8.56 3.64
CA ASP A 290 -10.41 -9.06 4.90
C ASP A 290 -9.35 -9.22 6.01
N ASP A 291 -9.81 -9.26 7.25
CA ASP A 291 -8.91 -9.27 8.40
C ASP A 291 -8.04 -10.55 8.45
N CYS A 292 -8.60 -11.72 8.08
CA CYS A 292 -7.84 -12.96 8.08
C CYS A 292 -6.77 -12.95 6.99
N ARG A 293 -7.08 -12.44 5.80
CA ARG A 293 -6.11 -12.31 4.70
C ARG A 293 -5.02 -11.30 5.03
N LEU A 294 -5.38 -10.17 5.63
CA LEU A 294 -4.38 -9.19 6.08
C LEU A 294 -3.49 -9.77 7.18
N GLN A 295 -4.06 -10.46 8.18
CA GLN A 295 -3.30 -11.10 9.25
C GLN A 295 -2.33 -12.14 8.69
N ARG A 296 -2.80 -13.02 7.79
CA ARG A 296 -1.93 -14.02 7.12
C ARG A 296 -0.80 -13.36 6.32
N ALA A 297 -1.06 -12.24 5.66
CA ALA A 297 -0.02 -11.48 4.97
C ALA A 297 1.00 -10.88 5.97
N GLN A 298 0.56 -10.40 7.13
CA GLN A 298 1.45 -9.89 8.19
C GLN A 298 2.30 -10.99 8.81
N ASP A 299 1.70 -12.15 9.11
CA ASP A 299 2.42 -13.29 9.64
C ASP A 299 3.43 -13.85 8.64
N LEU A 300 3.05 -13.95 7.37
CA LEU A 300 3.97 -14.36 6.32
C LEU A 300 5.11 -13.35 6.12
N ALA A 301 4.83 -12.05 6.15
CA ALA A 301 5.87 -11.02 6.10
C ALA A 301 6.87 -11.19 7.26
N ARG A 302 6.38 -11.41 8.49
CA ARG A 302 7.22 -11.66 9.67
C ARG A 302 8.10 -12.91 9.52
N VAL A 303 7.51 -14.00 9.02
CA VAL A 303 8.23 -15.25 8.71
C VAL A 303 9.37 -14.97 7.74
N LEU A 304 9.08 -14.38 6.58
CA LEU A 304 10.07 -14.15 5.54
C LEU A 304 11.16 -13.18 5.99
N ASN A 305 10.80 -12.16 6.76
CA ASN A 305 11.73 -11.21 7.34
C ASN A 305 12.71 -11.85 8.33
N ASN A 306 12.27 -12.82 9.13
CA ASN A 306 13.12 -13.54 10.07
C ASN A 306 14.01 -14.58 9.37
N LEU A 307 13.46 -15.35 8.43
CA LEU A 307 14.24 -16.30 7.63
C LEU A 307 15.34 -15.60 6.82
N ALA A 308 15.06 -14.42 6.26
CA ALA A 308 16.03 -13.64 5.49
C ALA A 308 17.24 -13.22 6.34
N LEU A 309 17.12 -13.08 7.65
CA LEU A 309 18.24 -12.72 8.52
C LEU A 309 19.17 -13.89 8.82
N GLU A 310 18.78 -15.12 8.49
CA GLU A 310 19.54 -16.35 8.80
C GLU A 310 19.92 -16.44 10.30
N ASN A 311 19.09 -15.89 11.19
CA ASN A 311 19.34 -15.80 12.62
C ASN A 311 19.05 -17.09 13.39
N GLY A 312 18.79 -18.20 12.69
CA GLY A 312 18.35 -19.48 13.26
C GLY A 312 16.83 -19.64 13.32
N SER A 313 16.05 -18.70 12.80
CA SER A 313 14.60 -18.86 12.64
C SER A 313 14.26 -20.00 11.68
N GLU A 314 13.12 -20.64 11.90
CA GLU A 314 12.63 -21.72 11.05
C GLU A 314 11.10 -21.71 10.92
N VAL A 315 10.58 -22.30 9.85
CA VAL A 315 9.14 -22.52 9.65
C VAL A 315 8.89 -24.01 9.53
N ILE A 316 8.01 -24.52 10.38
CA ILE A 316 7.51 -25.88 10.33
C ILE A 316 6.17 -25.88 9.59
N ALA A 317 6.10 -26.57 8.46
CA ALA A 317 4.85 -26.79 7.73
C ALA A 317 4.49 -28.27 7.70
N ARG A 318 3.19 -28.57 7.82
CA ARG A 318 2.65 -29.91 7.61
C ARG A 318 2.24 -30.08 6.16
N VAL A 319 2.97 -30.92 5.43
CA VAL A 319 2.63 -31.29 4.06
C VAL A 319 2.15 -32.75 4.09
N GLY A 320 0.83 -32.93 4.10
CA GLY A 320 0.22 -34.23 4.35
C GLY A 320 0.43 -34.70 5.79
N ALA A 321 1.05 -35.85 5.98
CA ALA A 321 1.36 -36.41 7.31
C ALA A 321 2.79 -36.11 7.80
N ALA A 322 3.63 -35.48 6.97
CA ALA A 322 5.01 -35.16 7.31
C ALA A 322 5.14 -33.70 7.76
N GLU A 323 5.97 -33.48 8.78
CA GLU A 323 6.44 -32.16 9.17
C GLU A 323 7.75 -31.86 8.43
N THR A 324 7.79 -30.72 7.76
CA THR A 324 8.98 -30.23 7.06
C THR A 324 9.37 -28.88 7.66
N SER A 325 10.66 -28.72 7.99
CA SER A 325 11.22 -27.45 8.45
C SER A 325 11.92 -26.74 7.29
N PHE A 326 11.72 -25.43 7.20
CA PHE A 326 12.34 -24.53 6.24
C PHE A 326 13.09 -23.43 6.99
N THR A 327 14.36 -23.23 6.66
CA THR A 327 15.23 -22.22 7.29
C THR A 327 15.61 -21.08 6.34
N THR A 328 15.11 -21.09 5.10
CA THR A 328 15.40 -20.07 4.09
C THR A 328 14.13 -19.59 3.40
N VAL A 329 14.16 -18.34 2.91
CA VAL A 329 13.09 -17.78 2.07
C VAL A 329 12.89 -18.62 0.80
N GLU A 330 13.98 -19.07 0.17
CA GLU A 330 13.95 -19.94 -1.00
C GLU A 330 13.16 -21.23 -0.74
N GLY A 331 13.45 -21.93 0.36
CA GLY A 331 12.78 -23.17 0.72
C GLY A 331 11.27 -22.99 0.94
N VAL A 332 10.86 -21.86 1.53
CA VAL A 332 9.44 -21.52 1.69
C VAL A 332 8.75 -21.31 0.33
N PHE A 333 9.34 -20.53 -0.57
CA PHE A 333 8.72 -20.29 -1.88
C PHE A 333 8.72 -21.53 -2.78
N GLN A 334 9.77 -22.35 -2.76
CA GLN A 334 9.80 -23.65 -3.43
C GLN A 334 8.67 -24.56 -2.93
N ALA A 335 8.46 -24.62 -1.61
CA ALA A 335 7.40 -25.41 -1.02
C ALA A 335 6.00 -24.90 -1.38
N LEU A 336 5.78 -23.58 -1.41
CA LEU A 336 4.52 -22.99 -1.87
C LEU A 336 4.23 -23.36 -3.32
N ILE A 337 5.19 -23.17 -4.22
CA ILE A 337 5.02 -23.50 -5.66
C ILE A 337 4.76 -25.01 -5.82
N ALA A 338 5.53 -25.88 -5.13
CA ALA A 338 5.33 -27.32 -5.17
C ALA A 338 3.97 -27.77 -4.60
N ALA A 339 3.41 -27.00 -3.65
CA ALA A 339 2.07 -27.22 -3.09
C ALA A 339 0.93 -26.68 -3.99
N GLY A 340 1.25 -26.17 -5.17
CA GLY A 340 0.28 -25.68 -6.15
C GLY A 340 -0.14 -24.22 -5.93
N HIS A 341 0.65 -23.43 -5.20
CA HIS A 341 0.44 -21.98 -5.16
C HIS A 341 1.02 -21.33 -6.41
N ARG A 342 0.28 -20.35 -6.92
CA ARG A 342 0.77 -19.41 -7.92
C ARG A 342 1.32 -18.18 -7.21
N VAL A 343 2.57 -17.85 -7.53
CA VAL A 343 3.28 -16.68 -7.03
C VAL A 343 3.53 -15.73 -8.18
N VAL A 344 2.94 -14.54 -8.10
CA VAL A 344 3.14 -13.47 -9.09
C VAL A 344 3.86 -12.31 -8.42
N VAL A 345 5.02 -11.95 -8.95
CA VAL A 345 5.81 -10.81 -8.51
C VAL A 345 5.70 -9.71 -9.55
N THR A 346 5.23 -8.52 -9.17
CA THR A 346 5.14 -7.36 -10.07
C THR A 346 6.07 -6.26 -9.62
N ASN A 347 6.78 -5.63 -10.55
CA ASN A 347 7.57 -4.44 -10.29
C ASN A 347 6.66 -3.22 -10.50
N ASP A 348 6.24 -2.59 -9.40
CA ASP A 348 5.21 -1.55 -9.41
C ASP A 348 5.80 -0.16 -9.09
N ARG A 349 5.30 0.86 -9.80
CA ARG A 349 5.73 2.26 -9.72
C ARG A 349 4.61 3.17 -9.20
N PHE A 350 4.96 4.08 -8.29
CA PHE A 350 4.08 5.09 -7.69
C PHE A 350 4.83 6.40 -7.50
N PHE A 351 4.09 7.48 -7.27
CA PHE A 351 4.65 8.59 -6.51
C PHE A 351 4.55 8.29 -5.02
N ALA A 352 5.56 8.66 -4.26
CA ALA A 352 5.58 8.46 -2.83
C ALA A 352 4.61 9.42 -2.14
N ASP A 353 3.65 8.87 -1.40
CA ASP A 353 2.86 9.62 -0.43
C ASP A 353 3.56 9.59 0.94
N PHE A 354 4.72 10.23 1.00
CA PHE A 354 5.51 10.28 2.24
C PHE A 354 4.71 10.90 3.39
N LEU A 355 3.79 11.82 3.12
CA LEU A 355 3.14 12.57 4.19
C LEU A 355 1.86 11.89 4.68
N GLY A 356 1.24 11.04 3.84
CA GLY A 356 0.00 10.33 4.18
C GLY A 356 -1.09 11.30 4.62
N LEU A 357 -1.12 12.51 4.07
CA LEU A 357 -1.96 13.57 4.61
C LEU A 357 -3.41 13.31 4.28
N SER A 358 -4.25 13.42 5.31
CA SER A 358 -5.69 13.39 5.18
C SER A 358 -6.28 14.58 5.93
N TYR A 359 -7.23 15.26 5.32
CA TYR A 359 -7.93 16.36 5.96
C TYR A 359 -9.43 16.17 5.82
N ARG A 360 -10.12 16.02 6.96
CA ARG A 360 -11.56 15.70 7.02
C ARG A 360 -11.93 14.45 6.20
N GLY A 361 -11.07 13.43 6.23
CA GLY A 361 -11.27 12.17 5.51
C GLY A 361 -10.99 12.25 4.00
N VAL A 362 -10.43 13.34 3.50
CA VAL A 362 -10.03 13.52 2.10
C VAL A 362 -8.50 13.42 2.03
N SER A 363 -7.98 12.56 1.15
CA SER A 363 -6.52 12.45 0.94
C SER A 363 -5.98 13.75 0.33
N VAL A 364 -4.79 14.16 0.73
CA VAL A 364 -4.13 15.35 0.22
C VAL A 364 -2.99 14.94 -0.71
N ALA A 365 -3.03 15.41 -1.95
CA ALA A 365 -1.92 15.30 -2.89
C ALA A 365 -0.80 16.26 -2.48
N ALA A 366 0.11 15.74 -1.66
CA ALA A 366 1.25 16.46 -1.11
C ALA A 366 2.55 15.65 -1.24
N PRO A 367 2.99 15.31 -2.47
CA PRO A 367 4.29 14.65 -2.63
C PRO A 367 5.42 15.62 -2.26
N VAL A 368 6.54 15.05 -1.82
CA VAL A 368 7.82 15.77 -1.79
C VAL A 368 8.33 15.88 -3.22
N TRP A 369 8.68 17.08 -3.66
CA TRP A 369 9.20 17.28 -5.01
C TRP A 369 10.72 17.31 -5.01
N LEU A 370 11.32 16.65 -6.00
CA LEU A 370 12.75 16.58 -6.21
C LEU A 370 13.11 17.40 -7.43
N ASP A 371 13.91 18.46 -7.27
CA ASP A 371 14.62 19.05 -8.40
C ASP A 371 15.71 18.08 -8.83
N THR A 372 15.49 17.45 -9.98
CA THR A 372 16.37 16.41 -10.52
C THR A 372 17.66 16.97 -11.08
N GLY A 373 17.73 18.28 -11.37
CA GLY A 373 18.83 18.89 -12.12
C GLY A 373 18.83 18.58 -13.62
N LEU A 374 17.88 17.79 -14.14
CA LEU A 374 17.74 17.57 -15.58
C LEU A 374 17.28 18.85 -16.27
N ALA A 375 18.09 19.35 -17.19
CA ALA A 375 17.77 20.55 -17.96
C ALA A 375 16.56 20.32 -18.87
N THR A 376 15.67 21.30 -18.88
CA THR A 376 14.49 21.36 -19.76
C THR A 376 14.78 22.31 -20.92
N THR A 377 14.12 22.10 -22.07
CA THR A 377 14.38 22.91 -23.29
C THR A 377 13.97 24.38 -23.18
N ASP A 378 13.19 24.75 -22.16
CA ASP A 378 12.84 26.14 -21.82
C ASP A 378 13.82 26.82 -20.85
N GLY A 379 14.88 26.10 -20.43
CA GLY A 379 15.98 26.63 -19.63
C GLY A 379 15.84 26.43 -18.11
N GLY A 380 14.80 25.72 -17.65
CA GLY A 380 14.66 25.30 -16.24
C GLY A 380 15.27 23.94 -15.93
N THR A 381 15.01 23.44 -14.72
CA THR A 381 15.26 22.07 -14.32
C THR A 381 13.96 21.33 -14.05
N LEU A 382 13.93 20.02 -14.30
CA LEU A 382 12.77 19.18 -14.05
C LEU A 382 12.62 18.91 -12.54
N SER A 383 11.47 19.31 -11.99
CA SER A 383 11.01 18.86 -10.67
C SER A 383 10.08 17.65 -10.80
N LEU A 384 10.33 16.60 -10.03
CA LEU A 384 9.62 15.33 -10.06
C LEU A 384 9.06 15.00 -8.66
N PRO A 385 7.77 14.65 -8.49
CA PRO A 385 7.28 14.07 -7.25
C PRO A 385 8.10 12.83 -6.92
N ALA A 386 8.62 12.75 -5.69
CA ALA A 386 9.53 11.70 -5.29
C ALA A 386 8.97 10.32 -5.65
N PRO A 387 9.65 9.55 -6.51
CA PRO A 387 9.14 8.27 -6.96
C PRO A 387 9.26 7.21 -5.87
N HIS A 388 8.32 6.28 -5.86
CA HIS A 388 8.32 5.08 -5.04
C HIS A 388 8.19 3.86 -5.93
N SER A 389 8.94 2.81 -5.61
CA SER A 389 8.77 1.52 -6.25
C SER A 389 8.99 0.39 -5.27
N HIS A 390 8.35 -0.74 -5.59
CA HIS A 390 8.48 -1.98 -4.82
C HIS A 390 8.12 -3.17 -5.71
N HIS A 391 8.52 -4.35 -5.25
CA HIS A 391 7.98 -5.60 -5.78
C HIS A 391 6.73 -5.99 -5.00
N THR A 392 5.58 -6.09 -5.67
CA THR A 392 4.36 -6.67 -5.07
C THR A 392 4.35 -8.18 -5.32
N ILE A 393 4.29 -8.96 -4.25
CA ILE A 393 4.33 -10.42 -4.28
C ILE A 393 2.93 -10.93 -3.94
N ARG A 394 2.21 -11.44 -4.94
CA ARG A 394 0.88 -12.02 -4.80
C ARG A 394 0.99 -13.53 -4.76
N ILE A 395 0.58 -14.13 -3.65
CA ILE A 395 0.58 -15.58 -3.45
C ILE A 395 -0.88 -16.02 -3.40
N LYS A 396 -1.26 -16.92 -4.31
CA LYS A 396 -2.59 -17.54 -4.33
C LYS A 396 -2.45 -19.05 -4.35
N GLY A 397 -3.08 -19.73 -3.40
CA GLY A 397 -3.09 -21.18 -3.39
C GLY A 397 -3.82 -21.77 -2.19
N PRO A 398 -3.76 -23.10 -2.02
CA PRO A 398 -4.57 -23.81 -1.04
C PRO A 398 -4.20 -23.53 0.41
N LEU A 399 -2.94 -23.17 0.69
CA LEU A 399 -2.49 -22.88 2.07
C LEU A 399 -2.51 -21.38 2.36
N VAL A 400 -2.09 -20.56 1.41
CA VAL A 400 -1.77 -19.15 1.61
C VAL A 400 -2.43 -18.33 0.51
N ASP A 401 -3.19 -17.33 0.91
CA ASP A 401 -3.58 -16.20 0.07
C ASP A 401 -3.08 -14.92 0.75
N ALA A 402 -2.04 -14.33 0.19
CA ALA A 402 -1.37 -13.15 0.76
C ALA A 402 -0.90 -12.22 -0.35
N THR A 403 -0.84 -10.93 -0.03
CA THR A 403 -0.20 -9.93 -0.89
C THR A 403 0.80 -9.14 -0.06
N LEU A 404 2.07 -9.22 -0.46
CA LEU A 404 3.19 -8.56 0.18
C LEU A 404 3.78 -7.50 -0.73
N MET A 405 4.54 -6.59 -0.16
CA MET A 405 5.46 -5.69 -0.84
C MET A 405 6.86 -5.93 -0.31
N PHE A 406 7.87 -5.74 -1.16
CA PHE A 406 9.27 -5.72 -0.74
C PHE A 406 9.93 -4.44 -1.21
N TYR A 407 10.47 -3.67 -0.25
CA TYR A 407 11.25 -2.46 -0.49
C TYR A 407 11.98 -2.00 0.79
N LEU A 408 12.96 -1.10 0.63
CA LEU A 408 13.55 -0.31 1.72
C LEU A 408 12.60 0.79 2.16
N GLY A 409 12.03 0.66 3.35
CA GLY A 409 11.17 1.68 3.97
C GLY A 409 11.88 2.42 5.10
N VAL A 410 11.33 3.57 5.48
CA VAL A 410 11.84 4.41 6.59
C VAL A 410 11.75 3.70 7.95
N SER A 411 10.79 2.78 8.10
CA SER A 411 10.63 1.93 9.27
C SER A 411 10.83 0.48 8.87
N GLY A 412 11.63 -0.33 9.57
CA GLY A 412 11.79 -1.77 9.25
C GLY A 412 12.79 -2.07 8.12
N GLY A 413 13.58 -1.09 7.68
CA GLY A 413 14.61 -1.21 6.65
C GLY A 413 14.10 -1.87 5.36
N VAL A 414 14.95 -2.69 4.74
CA VAL A 414 14.56 -3.57 3.63
C VAL A 414 13.77 -4.74 4.17
N SER A 415 12.47 -4.79 3.87
CA SER A 415 11.60 -5.83 4.42
C SER A 415 10.46 -6.23 3.49
N PHE A 416 9.98 -7.45 3.73
CA PHE A 416 8.66 -7.89 3.30
C PHE A 416 7.61 -7.23 4.18
N ARG A 417 6.55 -6.69 3.58
CA ARG A 417 5.45 -5.98 4.26
C ARG A 417 4.12 -6.44 3.72
N ALA A 418 3.10 -6.58 4.58
CA ALA A 418 1.74 -6.79 4.11
C ALA A 418 1.21 -5.51 3.42
N VAL A 419 0.44 -5.66 2.34
CA VAL A 419 -0.35 -4.55 1.82
C VAL A 419 -1.53 -4.30 2.76
N ALA A 420 -1.48 -3.22 3.53
CA ALA A 420 -2.46 -2.91 4.57
C ALA A 420 -3.25 -1.61 4.32
N GLY A 421 -2.69 -0.70 3.52
CA GLY A 421 -3.23 0.63 3.29
C GLY A 421 -3.74 0.82 1.86
N GLU A 422 -4.79 1.62 1.75
CA GLU A 422 -5.24 2.15 0.47
C GLU A 422 -4.24 3.18 -0.06
N ARG A 423 -4.00 3.13 -1.36
CA ARG A 423 -3.15 4.13 -2.03
C ARG A 423 -4.03 5.24 -2.60
N PRO A 424 -3.72 6.51 -2.36
CA PRO A 424 -4.40 7.61 -3.01
C PRO A 424 -4.26 7.54 -4.53
N THR A 425 -5.33 7.82 -5.26
CA THR A 425 -5.33 7.70 -6.73
C THR A 425 -4.34 8.64 -7.42
N TRP A 426 -4.01 9.78 -6.80
CA TRP A 426 -3.02 10.72 -7.33
C TRP A 426 -1.60 10.15 -7.37
N THR A 427 -1.30 9.10 -6.58
CA THR A 427 0.02 8.43 -6.59
C THR A 427 0.25 7.61 -7.87
N GLY A 428 -0.80 7.36 -8.66
CA GLY A 428 -0.75 6.54 -9.86
C GLY A 428 -0.65 5.05 -9.55
N GLY A 429 -0.08 4.31 -10.49
CA GLY A 429 0.16 2.88 -10.35
C GLY A 429 0.43 2.23 -11.69
N ARG A 430 1.70 1.90 -11.94
CA ARG A 430 2.12 1.21 -13.15
C ARG A 430 2.95 -0.01 -12.82
N THR A 431 2.55 -1.16 -13.34
CA THR A 431 3.38 -2.36 -13.32
C THR A 431 4.26 -2.37 -14.56
N LEU A 432 5.58 -2.39 -14.39
CA LEU A 432 6.53 -2.43 -15.50
C LEU A 432 6.86 -3.87 -15.91
N TYR A 433 7.11 -4.72 -14.91
CA TYR A 433 7.43 -6.13 -15.11
C TYR A 433 6.49 -7.02 -14.29
N THR A 434 6.20 -8.21 -14.82
CA THR A 434 5.42 -9.25 -14.14
C THR A 434 6.13 -10.58 -14.31
N TYR A 435 6.42 -11.23 -13.19
CA TYR A 435 7.03 -12.54 -13.11
C TYR A 435 6.02 -13.50 -12.49
N ASP A 436 5.81 -14.66 -13.10
CA ASP A 436 4.75 -15.59 -12.73
C ASP A 436 5.32 -17.00 -12.59
N SER A 437 5.14 -17.62 -11.43
CA SER A 437 5.68 -18.95 -11.14
C SER A 437 5.09 -20.04 -12.03
N ASP A 438 3.89 -19.83 -12.59
CA ASP A 438 3.31 -20.78 -13.54
C ASP A 438 4.04 -20.78 -14.89
N ALA A 439 4.71 -19.66 -15.23
CA ALA A 439 5.45 -19.49 -16.47
C ALA A 439 6.96 -19.70 -16.28
N ASP A 440 7.53 -19.12 -15.23
CA ASP A 440 8.95 -19.15 -14.91
C ASP A 440 9.18 -19.13 -13.38
N PRO A 441 9.12 -20.30 -12.72
CA PRO A 441 9.33 -20.40 -11.28
C PRO A 441 10.77 -20.04 -10.87
N ASP A 442 11.76 -20.26 -11.74
CA ASP A 442 13.17 -19.99 -11.42
C ASP A 442 13.44 -18.49 -11.31
N THR A 443 12.84 -17.68 -12.18
CA THR A 443 12.91 -16.21 -12.07
C THR A 443 12.25 -15.71 -10.78
N VAL A 444 11.07 -16.24 -10.41
CA VAL A 444 10.40 -15.88 -9.15
C VAL A 444 11.28 -16.26 -7.95
N LEU A 445 11.88 -17.45 -7.94
CA LEU A 445 12.78 -17.89 -6.88
C LEU A 445 14.03 -17.02 -6.80
N THR A 446 14.61 -16.65 -7.95
CA THR A 446 15.75 -15.72 -8.02
C THR A 446 15.42 -14.40 -7.32
N LEU A 447 14.28 -13.79 -7.64
CA LEU A 447 13.84 -12.55 -6.98
C LEU A 447 13.71 -12.71 -5.45
N MET A 448 13.12 -13.80 -4.97
CA MET A 448 12.93 -14.02 -3.53
C MET A 448 14.25 -14.26 -2.80
N VAL A 449 15.21 -14.93 -3.44
CA VAL A 449 16.57 -15.11 -2.91
C VAL A 449 17.31 -13.77 -2.88
N THR A 450 17.26 -12.98 -3.95
CA THR A 450 17.87 -11.64 -4.00
C THR A 450 17.28 -10.73 -2.92
N ALA A 451 15.96 -10.74 -2.74
CA ALA A 451 15.27 -9.99 -1.69
C ALA A 451 15.76 -10.39 -0.28
N ALA A 452 15.87 -11.70 -0.01
CA ALA A 452 16.36 -12.19 1.28
C ALA A 452 17.82 -11.77 1.55
N ARG A 453 18.70 -11.92 0.54
CA ARG A 453 20.11 -11.52 0.63
C ARG A 453 20.28 -10.02 0.86
N LEU A 454 19.52 -9.20 0.13
CA LEU A 454 19.53 -7.75 0.30
C LEU A 454 19.06 -7.36 1.70
N ARG A 455 17.97 -7.97 2.20
CA ARG A 455 17.49 -7.73 3.56
C ARG A 455 18.55 -8.06 4.60
N LYS A 456 19.18 -9.24 4.52
CA LYS A 456 20.24 -9.65 5.45
C LYS A 456 21.33 -8.58 5.53
N ARG A 457 21.85 -8.22 4.36
CA ARG A 457 22.94 -7.26 4.23
C ARG A 457 22.57 -5.89 4.79
N TRP A 458 21.48 -5.28 4.33
CA TRP A 458 21.10 -3.93 4.78
C TRP A 458 20.59 -3.91 6.22
N ALA A 459 20.12 -5.02 6.78
CA ALA A 459 19.86 -5.11 8.22
C ALA A 459 21.16 -5.14 9.06
N GLU A 460 22.24 -5.71 8.52
CA GLU A 460 23.57 -5.69 9.16
C GLU A 460 24.25 -4.32 9.02
N GLU A 461 24.28 -3.76 7.80
CA GLU A 461 24.86 -2.44 7.50
C GLU A 461 24.04 -1.29 8.11
N GLY A 462 22.72 -1.43 8.13
CA GLY A 462 21.78 -0.46 8.71
C GLY A 462 21.74 -0.48 10.23
N ARG A 463 22.40 -1.44 10.87
CA ARG A 463 22.36 -1.58 12.33
C ARG A 463 23.00 -0.39 13.01
N GLY A 464 22.19 0.34 13.76
CA GLY A 464 22.62 1.55 14.47
C GLY A 464 22.67 2.79 13.57
N LEU A 465 22.34 2.66 12.28
CA LEU A 465 21.98 3.80 11.46
C LEU A 465 20.51 4.16 11.74
N PRO A 466 20.16 5.45 11.73
CA PRO A 466 18.77 5.86 11.85
C PRO A 466 17.91 5.33 10.72
N ALA A 467 16.63 5.07 11.01
CA ALA A 467 15.69 4.49 10.06
C ALA A 467 16.24 3.21 9.38
N GLU A 468 17.08 2.45 10.10
CA GLU A 468 17.79 1.25 9.62
C GLU A 468 18.55 1.47 8.29
N GLY A 469 19.10 2.66 8.12
CA GLY A 469 19.89 3.04 6.94
C GLY A 469 19.07 3.61 5.78
N TYR A 470 17.78 3.91 5.96
CA TYR A 470 17.02 4.65 4.93
C TYR A 470 17.66 6.01 4.66
N GLY A 471 17.84 6.32 3.37
CA GLY A 471 18.65 7.44 2.91
C GLY A 471 20.10 7.01 2.73
N GLN A 472 20.77 6.56 3.78
CA GLN A 472 22.22 6.29 3.74
C GLN A 472 22.61 5.07 2.89
N LEU A 473 21.87 3.96 3.01
CA LEU A 473 22.07 2.77 2.19
C LEU A 473 21.34 2.86 0.85
N GLY A 474 20.35 3.75 0.76
CA GLY A 474 19.49 3.96 -0.40
C GLY A 474 18.07 4.33 0.06
N VAL A 475 17.13 4.30 -0.87
CA VAL A 475 15.69 4.47 -0.62
C VAL A 475 14.89 3.30 -1.22
N CYS A 476 13.56 3.37 -1.17
CA CYS A 476 12.66 2.34 -1.71
C CYS A 476 13.01 1.91 -3.15
N ASN A 477 13.38 2.86 -4.01
CA ASN A 477 13.79 2.58 -5.38
C ASN A 477 15.05 1.73 -5.47
N ASP A 478 16.07 1.97 -4.64
CA ASP A 478 17.34 1.26 -4.72
C ASP A 478 17.16 -0.24 -4.45
N SER A 479 16.34 -0.60 -3.46
CA SER A 479 16.03 -2.01 -3.21
C SER A 479 15.29 -2.69 -4.38
N THR A 480 14.43 -1.93 -5.06
CA THR A 480 13.72 -2.41 -6.26
C THR A 480 14.65 -2.52 -7.46
N ALA A 481 15.60 -1.58 -7.61
CA ALA A 481 16.62 -1.59 -8.64
C ALA A 481 17.55 -2.80 -8.53
N VAL A 482 17.95 -3.19 -7.31
CA VAL A 482 18.75 -4.40 -7.07
C VAL A 482 18.03 -5.65 -7.59
N MET A 483 16.75 -5.79 -7.23
CA MET A 483 15.94 -6.94 -7.67
C MET A 483 15.69 -6.94 -9.18
N GLU A 484 15.39 -5.77 -9.75
CA GLU A 484 15.20 -5.61 -11.20
C GLU A 484 16.48 -5.98 -11.97
N TYR A 485 17.63 -5.48 -11.53
CA TYR A 485 18.91 -5.77 -12.16
C TYR A 485 19.30 -7.25 -12.04
N ALA A 486 18.96 -7.92 -10.94
CA ALA A 486 19.24 -9.35 -10.75
C ALA A 486 18.60 -10.23 -11.82
N VAL A 487 17.45 -9.82 -12.39
CA VAL A 487 16.72 -10.58 -13.42
C VAL A 487 16.92 -9.99 -14.81
N GLU A 488 16.81 -8.66 -14.94
CA GLU A 488 16.81 -7.98 -16.24
C GLU A 488 18.22 -7.57 -16.71
N GLY A 489 19.22 -7.59 -15.81
CA GLY A 489 20.58 -7.10 -16.08
C GLY A 489 20.65 -5.60 -16.39
N THR A 490 19.55 -4.86 -16.21
CA THR A 490 19.44 -3.42 -16.43
C THR A 490 18.49 -2.81 -15.41
N VAL A 491 18.51 -1.48 -15.28
CA VAL A 491 17.62 -0.75 -14.39
C VAL A 491 16.89 0.37 -15.14
N THR A 492 15.63 0.57 -14.77
CA THR A 492 14.73 1.59 -15.34
C THR A 492 14.33 2.68 -14.34
N LEU A 493 14.78 2.58 -13.08
CA LEU A 493 14.45 3.49 -11.99
C LEU A 493 15.32 4.75 -11.97
N PHE A 494 14.71 5.90 -11.67
CA PHE A 494 15.38 7.17 -11.42
C PHE A 494 14.59 8.05 -10.43
N PRO A 495 15.23 8.72 -9.45
CA PRO A 495 16.64 8.58 -9.11
C PRO A 495 16.91 7.32 -8.27
N LEU A 496 18.15 6.86 -8.29
CA LEU A 496 18.74 5.93 -7.34
C LEU A 496 19.60 6.72 -6.35
N ALA A 497 19.34 6.52 -5.06
CA ALA A 497 19.91 7.29 -3.97
C ALA A 497 20.94 6.52 -3.13
N HIS A 498 21.32 5.30 -3.53
CA HIS A 498 22.40 4.57 -2.88
C HIS A 498 23.76 5.25 -3.15
N ALA A 499 24.68 5.15 -2.20
CA ALA A 499 26.07 5.57 -2.40
C ALA A 499 26.73 4.74 -3.51
N ALA A 500 27.65 5.32 -4.28
CA ALA A 500 28.41 4.54 -5.24
C ALA A 500 29.18 3.42 -4.53
N VAL A 501 29.07 2.20 -5.07
CA VAL A 501 29.81 1.04 -4.58
C VAL A 501 30.96 0.78 -5.56
N GLU A 502 32.19 0.77 -5.05
CA GLU A 502 33.35 0.46 -5.88
C GLU A 502 33.21 -0.93 -6.52
N SER A 503 33.66 -1.06 -7.77
CA SER A 503 33.67 -2.34 -8.46
C SER A 503 34.47 -3.36 -7.63
N PRO A 504 33.84 -4.44 -7.13
CA PRO A 504 34.51 -5.34 -6.22
C PRO A 504 35.63 -6.10 -6.94
N GLU A 505 36.78 -6.25 -6.27
CA GLU A 505 37.81 -7.20 -6.67
C GLU A 505 37.49 -8.60 -6.09
N GLY A 506 37.58 -9.66 -6.91
CA GLY A 506 37.50 -11.06 -6.44
C GLY A 506 36.09 -11.57 -6.11
N ASP A 507 35.98 -12.34 -5.02
CA ASP A 507 34.81 -13.15 -4.64
C ASP A 507 33.71 -12.37 -3.89
N ALA A 508 33.42 -11.13 -4.30
CA ALA A 508 32.33 -10.37 -3.68
C ALA A 508 30.98 -11.08 -3.81
N ASP A 509 30.07 -10.85 -2.88
CA ASP A 509 28.72 -11.42 -2.98
C ASP A 509 27.93 -10.79 -4.15
N GLU A 510 26.84 -11.46 -4.52
CA GLU A 510 25.98 -11.02 -5.62
C GLU A 510 25.40 -9.62 -5.42
N ILE A 511 24.97 -9.26 -4.20
CA ILE A 511 24.39 -7.95 -3.92
C ILE A 511 25.45 -6.86 -4.08
N THR A 512 26.70 -7.12 -3.66
CA THR A 512 27.81 -6.17 -3.89
C THR A 512 28.05 -5.94 -5.38
N ARG A 513 28.06 -7.00 -6.18
CA ARG A 513 28.23 -6.87 -7.64
C ARG A 513 27.09 -6.10 -8.29
N ILE A 514 25.84 -6.34 -7.86
CA ILE A 514 24.68 -5.62 -8.39
C ILE A 514 24.76 -4.14 -8.00
N LEU A 515 24.97 -3.81 -6.73
CA LEU A 515 25.06 -2.42 -6.26
C LEU A 515 26.18 -1.65 -6.97
N ALA A 516 27.33 -2.29 -7.23
CA ALA A 516 28.43 -1.68 -7.98
C ALA A 516 28.12 -1.46 -9.47
N ALA A 517 27.12 -2.16 -10.02
CA ALA A 517 26.68 -2.01 -11.41
C ALA A 517 25.53 -1.00 -11.56
N LEU A 518 24.83 -0.67 -10.48
CA LEU A 518 23.76 0.32 -10.49
C LEU A 518 24.34 1.75 -10.51
N PRO A 519 23.68 2.70 -11.20
CA PRO A 519 24.07 4.11 -11.16
C PRO A 519 23.73 4.73 -9.79
N SER A 520 24.60 5.60 -9.28
CA SER A 520 24.31 6.46 -8.12
C SER A 520 23.98 7.87 -8.61
N ASP A 521 22.69 8.22 -8.66
CA ASP A 521 22.26 9.51 -9.24
C ASP A 521 22.57 10.70 -8.32
N LEU A 522 22.96 10.46 -7.07
CA LEU A 522 23.41 11.50 -6.13
C LEU A 522 24.78 12.08 -6.47
N GLU A 523 25.64 11.28 -7.11
CA GLU A 523 27.00 11.67 -7.50
C GLU A 523 27.07 12.24 -8.93
N GLY A 524 25.91 12.33 -9.60
CA GLY A 524 25.75 12.77 -10.97
C GLY A 524 25.21 11.66 -11.86
N PHE A 525 24.71 12.03 -13.03
CA PHE A 525 24.09 11.10 -13.97
C PHE A 525 24.34 11.52 -15.41
N ASP A 526 24.29 10.55 -16.32
CA ASP A 526 24.19 10.83 -17.76
C ASP A 526 22.76 11.33 -18.08
N PRO A 527 22.57 12.54 -18.66
CA PRO A 527 21.23 13.09 -18.88
C PRO A 527 20.35 12.26 -19.83
N VAL A 528 20.95 11.54 -20.79
CA VAL A 528 20.20 10.74 -21.75
C VAL A 528 19.67 9.48 -21.07
N ASP A 529 20.51 8.78 -20.31
CA ASP A 529 20.09 7.61 -19.54
C ASP A 529 19.11 7.99 -18.42
N ALA A 530 19.37 9.06 -17.67
CA ALA A 530 18.46 9.55 -16.64
C ALA A 530 17.09 9.90 -17.21
N SER A 531 17.03 10.59 -18.35
CA SER A 531 15.76 10.91 -19.03
C SER A 531 15.02 9.65 -19.48
N ARG A 532 15.74 8.65 -20.00
CA ARG A 532 15.18 7.34 -20.37
C ARG A 532 14.59 6.61 -19.15
N ARG A 533 15.34 6.50 -18.05
CA ARG A 533 14.88 5.86 -16.80
C ARG A 533 13.71 6.62 -16.18
N LEU A 534 13.76 7.95 -16.16
CA LEU A 534 12.68 8.77 -15.61
C LEU A 534 11.32 8.50 -16.27
N ARG A 535 11.28 8.40 -17.61
CA ARG A 535 10.03 8.07 -18.35
C ARG A 535 9.48 6.69 -17.99
N LEU A 536 10.32 5.74 -17.60
CA LEU A 536 9.93 4.39 -17.17
C LEU A 536 9.60 4.33 -15.68
N THR A 537 10.10 5.27 -14.89
CA THR A 537 9.80 5.40 -13.46
C THR A 537 8.41 5.99 -13.22
N LEU A 538 7.89 6.79 -14.16
CA LEU A 538 6.58 7.41 -14.01
C LEU A 538 5.47 6.36 -13.77
N PRO A 539 4.61 6.58 -12.77
CA PRO A 539 3.56 5.63 -12.40
C PRO A 539 2.31 5.71 -13.30
N PHE A 540 2.44 6.34 -14.46
CA PHE A 540 1.39 6.53 -15.45
C PHE A 540 1.91 6.13 -16.83
N GLU A 541 1.08 5.43 -17.61
CA GLU A 541 1.45 5.00 -18.96
C GLU A 541 1.49 6.16 -19.96
N ASP A 542 0.66 7.19 -19.74
CA ASP A 542 0.57 8.39 -20.56
C ASP A 542 0.76 9.65 -19.70
N LEU A 543 1.49 10.62 -20.26
CA LEU A 543 1.69 11.93 -19.65
C LEU A 543 0.37 12.68 -19.47
N ALA A 544 -0.65 12.45 -20.32
CA ALA A 544 -1.96 13.08 -20.16
C ALA A 544 -2.65 12.68 -18.84
N SER A 545 -2.36 11.48 -18.32
CA SER A 545 -2.90 10.96 -17.07
C SER A 545 -2.19 11.47 -15.82
N LEU A 546 -1.07 12.21 -15.97
CA LEU A 546 -0.39 12.81 -14.83
C LEU A 546 -1.30 13.83 -14.12
N PRO A 547 -1.51 13.71 -12.80
CA PRO A 547 -2.36 14.63 -12.04
C PRO A 547 -1.69 16.00 -11.83
N PHE A 548 -0.42 16.12 -12.23
CA PHE A 548 0.42 17.30 -12.07
C PHE A 548 0.66 17.97 -13.43
N ALA A 549 -0.01 19.10 -13.67
CA ALA A 549 0.08 19.85 -14.92
C ALA A 549 1.48 20.42 -15.20
N GLY A 550 2.16 20.94 -14.19
CA GLY A 550 3.53 21.44 -14.26
C GLY A 550 4.52 20.33 -14.60
N LEU A 551 4.43 19.17 -13.93
CA LEU A 551 5.24 18.00 -14.28
C LEU A 551 4.97 17.57 -15.72
N ARG A 552 3.69 17.45 -16.12
CA ARG A 552 3.31 17.07 -17.49
C ARG A 552 3.93 18.01 -18.53
N ALA A 553 3.88 19.33 -18.29
CA ALA A 553 4.49 20.30 -19.19
C ALA A 553 6.01 20.12 -19.26
N ALA A 554 6.69 19.99 -18.11
CA ALA A 554 8.13 19.80 -18.06
C ALA A 554 8.57 18.51 -18.75
N MET A 555 7.83 17.40 -18.59
CA MET A 555 8.09 16.12 -19.25
C MET A 555 8.08 16.18 -20.79
N LEU A 556 7.31 17.10 -21.38
CA LEU A 556 7.25 17.34 -22.82
C LEU A 556 8.46 18.13 -23.33
N THR A 557 9.16 18.82 -22.44
CA THR A 557 10.34 19.65 -22.74
C THR A 557 11.67 18.96 -22.47
N LEU A 558 11.63 17.75 -21.89
CA LEU A 558 12.82 16.92 -21.70
C LEU A 558 13.33 16.39 -23.05
N PRO A 559 14.66 16.42 -23.29
CA PRO A 559 15.27 16.00 -24.54
C PRO A 559 15.04 14.53 -24.90
#